data_AF-A0A9D9D7F8-F1
#
_entry.id   AF-A0A9D9D7F8-F1
#
_cell.length_a   1.000
_cell.length_b   1.000
_cell.length_c   1.000
_cell.angle_alpha   90.00
_cell.angle_beta   90.00
_cell.angle_gamma   90.00
#
_symmetry.space_group_name_H-M   'P 1'
#
loop_
_entity.id
_entity.type
_entity.pdbx_description
1 polymer ?
#
loop_
_entity_poly.entity_id
_entity_poly.type
_entity_poly.pdbx_seq_one_letter_code
_entity_poly.pdbx_strand_id
1 'polypeptide(L)' 'MKIKFSRHAKRRGKLYKISERTIKEILEKKKLIQGNQEIVEYVRGFKYPLKIVVSVEDDIVTVITSYPVKKGRKK' A
#
# COMPACT_ATOMS: atom_id res chain seq x y z
N MET A 1 -1.83 -2.29 16.01
CA MET A 1 -1.35 -2.49 14.63
C MET A 1 0.08 -2.00 14.43
N LYS A 2 1.02 -2.89 14.10
CA LYS A 2 2.41 -2.57 13.75
C LYS A 2 2.61 -2.71 12.24
N ILE A 3 2.99 -1.62 11.58
CA ILE A 3 3.22 -1.62 10.12
C ILE A 3 4.71 -1.88 9.83
N LYS A 4 4.98 -2.92 9.03
CA LYS A 4 6.32 -3.25 8.51
C LYS A 4 6.34 -3.09 7.00
N PHE A 5 7.46 -2.63 6.46
CA PHE A 5 7.68 -2.54 5.02
C PHE A 5 8.67 -3.61 4.58
N SER A 6 8.27 -4.44 3.62
CA SER A 6 9.18 -5.37 2.97
C SER A 6 10.30 -4.62 2.24
N ARG A 7 11.42 -5.30 1.97
CA ARG A 7 12.50 -4.76 1.11
C ARG A 7 11.94 -4.30 -0.25
N HIS A 8 11.02 -5.08 -0.81
CA HIS A 8 10.39 -4.75 -2.09
C HIS A 8 9.57 -3.46 -1.98
N ALA A 9 8.72 -3.32 -0.97
CA ALA A 9 7.92 -2.11 -0.74
C ALA A 9 8.80 -0.87 -0.58
N LYS A 10 9.89 -0.96 0.20
CA LYS A 10 10.86 0.15 0.34
C LYS A 10 11.47 0.57 -0.99
N ARG A 11 11.90 -0.40 -1.81
CA ARG A 11 12.47 -0.15 -3.15
C ARG A 11 11.45 0.53 -4.07
N ARG A 12 10.20 0.07 -4.06
CA ARG A 12 9.11 0.63 -4.89
C ARG A 12 8.71 2.02 -4.44
N GLY A 13 8.64 2.25 -3.13
CA GLY A 13 8.40 3.56 -2.54
C GLY A 13 9.42 4.60 -3.01
N LYS A 14 10.71 4.25 -2.98
CA LYS A 14 11.77 5.11 -3.54
C LYS A 14 11.59 5.38 -5.03
N LEU A 15 11.32 4.34 -5.84
CA LEU A 15 11.18 4.48 -7.30
C LEU A 15 10.04 5.42 -7.71
N TYR A 16 8.90 5.38 -7.02
CA TYR A 16 7.76 6.24 -7.35
C TYR A 16 7.58 7.43 -6.42
N LYS A 17 8.54 7.69 -5.55
CA LYS A 17 8.46 8.77 -4.56
C LYS A 17 7.20 8.65 -3.68
N ILE A 18 6.81 7.42 -3.35
CA ILE A 18 5.73 7.16 -2.39
C ILE A 18 6.36 7.09 -0.99
N SER A 19 6.00 8.05 -0.14
CA SER A 19 6.49 8.07 1.23
C SER A 19 5.86 6.95 2.07
N GLU A 20 6.63 6.37 3.00
CA GLU A 20 6.08 5.39 3.94
C GLU A 20 4.94 5.99 4.78
N ARG A 21 5.04 7.29 5.11
CA ARG A 21 4.00 8.04 5.84
C ARG A 21 2.67 8.02 5.09
N THR A 22 2.67 8.30 3.79
CA THR A 22 1.46 8.25 2.95
C THR A 22 0.80 6.87 3.00
N ILE A 23 1.59 5.79 2.96
CA ILE A 23 1.06 4.43 3.04
C ILE A 23 0.47 4.16 4.43
N LYS A 24 1.14 4.58 5.51
CA LYS A 24 0.62 4.43 6.89
C LYS A 24 -0.72 5.15 7.06
N GLU A 25 -0.82 6.40 6.62
CA GLU A 25 -2.06 7.19 6.70
C GLU A 25 -3.23 6.55 5.92
N ILE A 26 -2.94 5.88 4.80
CA ILE A 26 -3.96 5.13 4.05
C ILE A 26 -4.39 3.89 4.85
N LEU A 27 -3.44 3.11 5.38
CA LEU A 27 -3.73 1.87 6.10
C LEU A 27 -4.48 2.11 7.40
N GLU A 28 -4.18 3.18 8.14
CA GLU A 28 -4.87 3.55 9.37
C GLU A 28 -6.35 3.90 9.15
N LYS A 29 -6.73 4.35 7.95
CA LYS A 29 -8.11 4.69 7.58
C LYS A 29 -8.90 3.49 7.04
N LYS A 30 -8.27 2.33 6.86
CA LYS A 30 -8.90 1.14 6.30
C LYS A 30 -9.14 0.10 7.38
N LYS A 31 -10.28 -0.57 7.31
CA LYS A 31 -10.54 -1.78 8.09
C LYS A 31 -9.84 -2.95 7.41
N LEU A 32 -8.66 -3.31 7.91
CA LEU A 32 -7.88 -4.44 7.41
C LEU A 32 -8.35 -5.74 8.08
N ILE A 33 -8.51 -6.81 7.30
CA ILE A 33 -8.83 -8.16 7.79
C ILE A 33 -7.59 -9.07 7.76
N GLN A 34 -7.63 -10.24 8.41
CA GLN A 34 -6.52 -11.20 8.36
C GLN A 34 -6.24 -11.65 6.91
N GLY A 35 -4.96 -11.85 6.59
CA GLY A 35 -4.50 -12.36 5.29
C GLY A 35 -4.11 -11.29 4.28
N ASN A 36 -3.97 -11.73 3.02
CA ASN A 36 -3.51 -10.88 1.92
C ASN A 36 -4.63 -10.00 1.38
N GLN A 37 -4.37 -8.70 1.26
CA GLN A 37 -5.31 -7.71 0.76
C GLN A 37 -4.67 -6.76 -0.23
N GLU A 38 -5.49 -6.31 -1.19
CA GLU A 38 -5.14 -5.26 -2.13
C GLU A 38 -5.99 -4.02 -1.86
N ILE A 39 -5.34 -2.87 -1.77
CA ILE A 39 -5.97 -1.58 -1.54
C ILE A 39 -5.62 -0.69 -2.72
N VAL A 40 -6.63 -0.05 -3.31
CA VAL A 40 -6.45 0.94 -4.37
C VAL A 40 -7.03 2.26 -3.90
N GLU A 41 -6.19 3.28 -3.80
CA GLU A 41 -6.58 4.58 -3.26
C GLU A 41 -6.11 5.72 -4.16
N TYR A 42 -6.96 6.75 -4.32
CA TYR A 42 -6.57 7.97 -5.01
C TYR A 42 -5.85 8.90 -4.03
N VAL A 43 -4.60 9.23 -4.34
CA VAL A 43 -3.77 10.08 -3.49
C VAL A 43 -3.42 11.34 -4.26
N ARG A 44 -3.69 12.51 -3.65
CA ARG A 44 -3.34 13.81 -4.25
C ARG A 44 -1.83 13.86 -4.54
N GLY A 45 -1.47 14.36 -5.72
CA GLY A 45 -0.08 14.43 -6.18
C GLY A 45 0.37 13.22 -7.00
N PHE A 46 -0.43 12.14 -7.07
CA PHE A 46 -0.17 11.02 -7.97
C PHE A 46 -1.10 11.08 -9.19
N LYS A 47 -0.54 10.88 -10.39
CA LYS A 47 -1.30 10.82 -11.65
C LYS A 47 -2.25 9.61 -11.73
N TYR A 48 -1.91 8.55 -11.02
CA TYR A 48 -2.65 7.29 -11.01
C TYR A 48 -2.93 6.86 -9.56
N PRO A 49 -4.01 6.12 -9.29
CA PRO A 49 -4.27 5.60 -7.95
C PRO A 49 -3.12 4.70 -7.49
N LEU A 50 -2.84 4.71 -6.19
CA LEU A 50 -1.84 3.84 -5.59
C LEU A 50 -2.48 2.49 -5.27
N LYS A 51 -1.90 1.41 -5.81
CA LYS A 51 -2.16 0.05 -5.37
C LYS A 51 -1.16 -0.31 -4.27
N ILE A 52 -1.67 -0.77 -3.14
CA ILE A 52 -0.91 -1.23 -1.98
C ILE A 52 -1.32 -2.66 -1.70
N VAL A 53 -0.35 -3.58 -1.62
CA VAL A 53 -0.59 -4.97 -1.25
C VAL A 53 -0.02 -5.22 0.13
N VAL A 54 -0.84 -5.76 1.03
CA VAL A 54 -0.47 -6.04 2.41
C VAL A 54 -0.78 -7.50 2.78
N SER A 55 0.03 -8.09 3.65
CA SER A 55 -0.34 -9.27 4.45
C SER A 55 -0.62 -8.81 5.87
N VAL A 56 -1.73 -9.26 6.43
CA VAL A 56 -2.09 -9.03 7.83
C VAL A 56 -2.01 -10.35 8.57
N GLU A 57 -1.10 -10.41 9.53
CA GLU A 57 -0.89 -11.55 10.41
C GLU A 57 -0.96 -11.04 11.84
N ASP A 58 -2.06 -11.37 12.51
CA ASP A 58 -2.39 -10.92 13.86
C ASP A 58 -2.45 -9.38 13.92
N ASP A 59 -1.54 -8.76 14.67
CA ASP A 59 -1.44 -7.31 14.80
C ASP A 59 -0.40 -6.67 13.86
N ILE A 60 0.21 -7.47 12.99
CA ILE A 60 1.30 -7.05 12.10
C ILE A 60 0.79 -6.91 10.67
N VAL A 61 0.90 -5.70 10.14
CA VAL A 61 0.61 -5.41 8.73
C VAL A 61 1.93 -5.29 7.98
N THR A 62 2.21 -6.24 7.11
CA THR A 62 3.38 -6.22 6.24
C THR A 62 3.01 -5.69 4.87
N VAL A 63 3.53 -4.51 4.54
CA VAL A 63 3.43 -3.94 3.19
C VAL A 63 4.36 -4.70 2.26
N ILE A 64 3.78 -5.45 1.33
CA ILE A 64 4.49 -6.28 0.36
C ILE A 64 4.99 -5.41 -0.80
N THR A 65 4.10 -4.60 -1.39
CA THR A 65 4.42 -3.69 -2.48
C THR A 65 3.49 -2.48 -2.51
N SER A 66 3.95 -1.38 -3.09
CA SER A 66 3.15 -0.19 -3.36
C SER A 66 3.55 0.41 -4.71
N TYR A 67 2.58 0.77 -5.54
CA TYR A 67 2.85 1.39 -6.84
C TYR A 67 1.65 2.11 -7.44
N PRO A 68 1.86 3.15 -8.25
CA PRO A 68 0.79 3.76 -9.03
C PRO A 68 0.30 2.79 -10.11
N VAL A 69 -1.00 2.54 -10.17
CA VAL A 69 -1.63 1.66 -11.17
C VAL A 69 -2.43 2.51 -12.16
N LYS A 70 -1.96 2.60 -13.41
CA LYS A 70 -2.74 3.18 -14.51
C LYS A 70 -4.00 2.32 -14.64
N LYS A 71 -5.21 2.92 -14.60
CA LYS A 71 -6.49 2.19 -14.73
C LYS A 71 -6.36 1.16 -15.85
N GLY A 72 -6.26 -0.09 -15.46
CA GLY A 72 -5.74 -1.16 -16.30
C GLY A 72 -6.16 -2.51 -15.74
N ARG A 73 -7.47 -2.62 -15.45
CA ARG A 73 -8.33 -3.80 -15.46
C ARG A 73 -9.63 -3.39 -14.76
N LYS A 74 -10.61 -2.97 -15.58
CA LYS A 74 -12.01 -3.25 -15.26
C LYS A 74 -12.06 -4.77 -15.03
N LYS A 75 -12.56 -5.20 -13.88
CA LYS A 75 -13.07 -6.56 -13.77
C LYS A 75 -14.34 -6.65 -14.60
#